data_AF-A0A392S360-F1
#
_entry.id   AF-A0A392S360-F1
#
_cell.length_a   1.000
_cell.length_b   1.000
_cell.length_c   1.000
_cell.angle_alpha   90.00
_cell.angle_beta   90.00
_cell.angle_gamma   90.00
#
_symmetry.space_group_name_H-M   'P 1'
#
loop_
_entity.id
_entity.type
_entity.pdbx_description
1 polymer ?
#
loop_
_entity_poly.entity_id
_entity_poly.type
_entity_poly.pdbx_seq_one_letter_code
_entity_poly.pdbx_strand_id
1 'polypeptide(L)'
;ADVRRPKGQEKDEAGPSRRGNKRRKEKEVRESKPPPSKFTRYTPLNAPRERILAEVSSADFRKAGIRFPKQLPVKSSMDRSKYCRYHRSYGHVTEDCVHLKDAIEILIQKGYA
;
A
#
# COMPACT_ATOMS: atom_id res chain seq x y z
N ALA A 1 49.59 47.96 -39.30
CA ALA A 1 48.40 48.83 -39.23
C ALA A 1 47.18 47.94 -39.40
N ASP A 2 46.47 47.64 -38.31
CA ASP A 2 45.25 48.36 -37.87
C ASP A 2 44.10 48.20 -38.89
N VAL A 3 42.86 47.82 -38.60
CA VAL A 3 42.06 47.49 -37.39
C VAL A 3 40.60 47.30 -37.92
N ARG A 4 39.68 46.82 -37.07
CA ARG A 4 38.17 46.86 -37.17
C ARG A 4 37.49 45.58 -37.72
N ARG A 5 37.09 44.57 -36.90
CA ARG A 5 35.94 44.39 -35.95
C ARG A 5 34.54 44.24 -36.61
N PRO A 6 33.55 43.55 -35.98
CA PRO A 6 32.96 42.28 -36.44
C PRO A 6 31.41 42.29 -36.39
N LYS A 7 30.73 41.16 -36.60
CA LYS A 7 29.44 40.89 -35.92
C LYS A 7 29.12 39.38 -35.87
N GLY A 8 29.63 38.74 -34.82
CA GLY A 8 29.15 37.43 -34.37
C GLY A 8 27.79 37.60 -33.66
N GLN A 9 26.85 36.76 -34.06
CA GLN A 9 25.75 36.25 -33.24
C GLN A 9 26.37 35.46 -32.08
N GLU A 10 25.86 35.35 -30.86
CA GLU A 10 24.54 35.54 -30.28
C GLU A 10 24.75 35.70 -28.76
N LYS A 11 23.82 36.37 -28.08
CA LYS A 11 23.88 36.69 -26.65
C LYS A 11 23.64 35.46 -25.78
N ASP A 12 24.57 35.21 -24.86
CA ASP A 12 24.36 35.14 -23.40
C ASP A 12 22.95 34.77 -22.87
N GLU A 13 22.83 33.61 -22.19
CA GLU A 13 22.62 33.51 -20.73
C GLU A 13 21.92 32.20 -20.28
N ALA A 14 22.50 31.59 -19.23
CA ALA A 14 21.89 30.86 -18.12
C ALA A 14 21.10 29.53 -18.32
N GLY A 15 21.76 28.41 -17.98
CA GLY A 15 21.29 27.46 -16.94
C GLY A 15 20.32 26.30 -17.32
N PRO A 16 20.44 25.09 -16.71
CA PRO A 16 19.82 23.86 -17.21
C PRO A 16 18.47 23.51 -16.54
N SER A 17 17.52 22.95 -17.29
CA SER A 17 16.34 22.29 -16.68
C SER A 17 15.78 21.12 -17.50
N ARG A 18 16.13 19.91 -17.02
CA ARG A 18 15.27 18.72 -16.82
C ARG A 18 13.98 18.62 -17.66
N ARG A 19 13.89 17.59 -18.51
CA ARG A 19 12.88 16.49 -18.42
C ARG A 19 12.79 15.75 -19.75
N GLY A 20 12.95 14.43 -19.70
CA GLY A 20 12.63 13.58 -20.85
C GLY A 20 13.03 12.13 -20.67
N ASN A 21 12.82 11.54 -19.48
CA ASN A 21 13.10 10.12 -19.26
C ASN A 21 12.06 9.27 -20.00
N LYS A 22 12.31 9.00 -21.28
CA LYS A 22 11.62 7.98 -22.07
C LYS A 22 12.07 6.60 -21.56
N ARG A 23 11.42 6.10 -20.50
CA ARG A 23 11.45 4.67 -20.18
C ARG A 23 10.04 4.11 -20.24
N ARG A 24 9.76 3.48 -21.38
CA ARG A 24 8.69 2.51 -21.59
C ARG A 24 8.66 1.57 -20.38
N LYS A 25 7.55 1.52 -19.66
CA LYS A 25 7.19 0.36 -18.86
C LYS A 25 5.73 0.06 -19.11
N GLU A 26 5.58 -0.72 -20.17
CA GLU A 26 4.67 -1.86 -20.30
C GLU A 26 3.36 -1.79 -19.50
N LYS A 27 2.29 -1.83 -20.29
CA LYS A 27 0.93 -2.12 -19.88
C LYS A 27 0.89 -3.55 -19.35
N GLU A 28 1.05 -3.75 -18.04
CA GLU A 28 0.60 -4.99 -17.40
C GLU A 28 -0.69 -4.73 -16.63
N VAL A 29 -1.76 -5.18 -17.28
CA VAL A 29 -2.94 -5.81 -16.68
C VAL A 29 -3.59 -5.03 -15.54
N ARG A 30 -4.70 -4.40 -15.92
CA ARG A 30 -5.83 -4.00 -15.09
C ARG A 30 -6.44 -5.25 -14.42
N GLU A 31 -5.75 -5.81 -13.45
CA GLU A 31 -6.32 -6.72 -12.46
C GLU A 31 -6.64 -5.87 -11.24
N SER A 32 -7.88 -6.00 -10.76
CA SER A 32 -8.46 -5.26 -9.65
C SER A 32 -7.62 -5.39 -8.38
N LYS A 33 -6.57 -4.57 -8.26
CA LYS A 33 -5.70 -4.60 -7.09
C LYS A 33 -6.56 -4.27 -5.88
N PRO A 34 -6.57 -5.13 -4.85
CA PRO A 34 -7.12 -4.74 -3.57
C PRO A 34 -6.43 -3.44 -3.13
N PRO A 35 -7.09 -2.60 -2.31
CA PRO A 35 -6.52 -1.34 -1.85
C PRO A 35 -5.07 -1.55 -1.41
N PRO A 36 -4.16 -0.63 -1.76
CA PRO A 36 -2.74 -0.82 -1.49
C PRO A 36 -2.56 -1.07 0.00
N SER A 37 -1.98 -2.23 0.33
CA SER A 37 -1.53 -2.51 1.69
C SER A 37 -0.57 -1.41 2.13
N LYS A 38 -0.59 -1.09 3.42
CA LYS A 38 0.41 -0.21 4.03
C LYS A 38 1.84 -0.75 3.93
N PHE A 39 2.00 -2.05 3.65
CA PHE A 39 3.27 -2.74 3.62
C PHE A 39 3.50 -3.44 2.26
N THR A 40 4.69 -3.23 1.69
CA THR A 40 5.11 -3.88 0.44
C THR A 40 5.53 -5.34 0.66
N ARG A 41 5.89 -5.70 1.89
CA ARG A 41 6.29 -7.04 2.31
C ARG A 41 5.68 -7.31 3.69
N TYR A 42 5.22 -8.53 3.90
CA TYR A 42 4.72 -8.97 5.20
C TYR A 42 5.69 -9.96 5.81
N THR A 43 5.81 -9.92 7.14
CA THR A 43 6.54 -10.92 7.90
C THR A 43 5.88 -12.30 7.72
N PRO A 44 6.63 -13.36 7.42
CA PRO A 44 6.08 -14.71 7.41
C PRO A 44 5.53 -15.05 8.80
N LEU A 45 4.31 -15.58 8.84
CA LEU A 45 3.61 -15.88 10.08
C LEU A 45 3.83 -17.35 10.43
N ASN A 46 4.08 -17.64 11.71
CA ASN A 46 4.21 -19.02 12.22
C ASN A 46 2.86 -19.74 12.38
N ALA A 47 1.76 -19.00 12.29
CA ALA A 47 0.40 -19.49 12.43
C ALA A 47 -0.50 -18.85 11.35
N PRO A 48 -1.63 -19.48 10.98
CA PRO A 48 -2.59 -18.85 10.08
C PRO A 48 -3.15 -17.57 10.72
N ARG A 49 -3.51 -16.59 9.89
CA ARG A 49 -3.96 -15.26 10.35
C ARG A 49 -5.23 -15.35 11.18
N GLU A 50 -6.08 -16.32 10.86
CA GLU A 50 -7.28 -16.60 11.65
C GLU A 50 -6.97 -17.07 13.08
N ARG A 51 -5.87 -17.80 13.30
CA ARG A 51 -5.41 -18.18 14.65
C ARG A 51 -4.84 -16.99 15.39
N ILE A 52 -3.97 -16.21 14.75
CA ILE A 52 -3.42 -14.98 15.35
C ILE A 52 -4.55 -14.02 15.75
N LEU A 53 -5.58 -13.86 14.91
CA LEU A 53 -6.74 -13.05 15.24
C LEU A 53 -7.53 -13.57 16.46
N ALA A 54 -7.55 -14.88 16.68
CA ALA A 54 -8.26 -15.50 17.80
C ALA A 54 -7.43 -15.49 19.10
N GLU A 55 -6.10 -15.59 18.98
CA GLU A 55 -5.15 -15.61 20.09
C GLU A 55 -4.85 -14.19 20.60
N VAL A 56 -4.69 -13.24 19.68
CA VAL A 56 -4.42 -11.84 20.03
C VAL A 56 -5.72 -11.15 20.43
N SER A 57 -5.74 -10.56 21.62
CA SER A 57 -6.92 -9.89 22.13
C SER A 57 -7.18 -8.59 21.35
N SER A 58 -8.46 -8.20 21.23
CA SER A 58 -8.85 -6.91 20.65
C SER A 58 -8.17 -5.72 21.35
N ALA A 59 -7.77 -5.88 22.61
CA ALA A 59 -7.05 -4.87 23.37
C ALA A 59 -5.61 -4.71 22.87
N ASP A 60 -4.92 -5.77 22.50
CA ASP A 60 -3.54 -5.71 22.00
C ASP A 60 -3.47 -5.04 20.62
N PHE A 61 -4.45 -5.32 19.75
CA PHE A 61 -4.65 -4.53 18.53
C PHE A 61 -4.79 -3.04 18.85
N ARG A 62 -5.58 -2.67 19.86
CA ARG A 62 -5.77 -1.26 20.27
C ARG A 62 -4.51 -0.66 20.88
N LYS A 63 -3.75 -1.39 21.69
CA LYS A 63 -2.44 -0.96 22.24
C LYS A 63 -1.43 -0.72 21.12
N ALA A 64 -1.47 -1.56 20.08
CA ALA A 64 -0.72 -1.37 18.85
C ALA A 64 -1.27 -0.22 17.97
N GLY A 65 -2.28 0.52 18.41
CA GLY A 65 -2.87 1.65 17.68
C GLY A 65 -3.75 1.24 16.50
N ILE A 66 -4.11 -0.04 16.39
CA ILE A 66 -4.96 -0.58 15.34
C ILE A 66 -6.41 -0.38 15.76
N ARG A 67 -7.16 0.34 14.92
CA ARG A 67 -8.61 0.48 15.10
C ARG A 67 -9.31 -0.57 14.28
N PHE A 68 -10.18 -1.34 14.94
CA PHE A 68 -11.06 -2.25 14.23
C PHE A 68 -12.01 -1.44 13.32
N PRO A 69 -12.18 -1.88 12.07
CA PRO A 69 -13.11 -1.26 11.14
C PRO A 69 -14.52 -1.36 11.71
N LYS A 70 -15.29 -0.27 11.57
CA LYS A 70 -16.72 -0.32 11.87
C LYS A 70 -17.37 -1.31 10.92
N GLN A 71 -18.31 -2.11 11.42
CA GLN A 71 -19.07 -3.05 10.59
C GLN A 71 -19.61 -2.31 9.38
N LEU A 72 -19.14 -2.70 8.19
CA LEU A 72 -19.62 -2.15 6.95
C LEU A 72 -21.04 -2.70 6.71
N PRO A 73 -21.97 -1.87 6.19
CA PRO A 73 -23.30 -2.34 5.87
C PRO A 73 -23.20 -3.52 4.89
N VAL A 74 -23.90 -4.60 5.22
CA VAL A 74 -23.96 -5.81 4.40
C VAL A 74 -24.56 -5.43 3.05
N LYS A 75 -23.75 -5.51 2.00
CA LYS A 75 -24.25 -5.39 0.62
C LYS A 75 -24.84 -6.73 0.22
N SER A 76 -26.05 -6.71 -0.34
CA SER A 76 -26.74 -7.93 -0.80
C SER A 76 -25.96 -8.73 -1.87
N SER A 77 -24.97 -8.09 -2.53
CA SER A 77 -24.08 -8.70 -3.52
C SER A 77 -22.81 -9.34 -2.94
N MET A 78 -22.66 -9.44 -1.61
CA MET A 78 -21.48 -10.10 -1.00
C MET A 78 -21.58 -11.62 -1.07
N ASP A 79 -20.49 -12.27 -1.51
CA ASP A 79 -20.31 -13.71 -1.42
C ASP A 79 -20.46 -14.21 0.02
N ARG A 80 -21.59 -14.86 0.31
CA ARG A 80 -21.86 -15.47 1.63
C ARG A 80 -20.95 -16.66 1.94
N SER A 81 -20.29 -17.22 0.93
CA SER A 81 -19.32 -18.31 1.07
C SER A 81 -17.98 -17.88 1.69
N LYS A 82 -17.69 -16.57 1.72
CA LYS A 82 -16.42 -16.03 2.24
C LYS A 82 -16.70 -15.10 3.40
N TYR A 83 -16.26 -15.48 4.60
CA TYR A 83 -16.45 -14.69 5.83
C TYR A 83 -15.11 -14.21 6.39
N CYS A 84 -15.05 -12.93 6.75
CA CYS A 84 -13.90 -12.34 7.40
C CYS A 84 -14.22 -12.04 8.87
N ARG A 85 -13.56 -12.75 9.79
CA ARG A 85 -13.74 -12.56 11.23
C ARG A 85 -13.31 -11.18 11.71
N TYR A 86 -12.29 -10.59 11.09
CA TYR A 86 -11.77 -9.27 11.45
C TYR A 86 -12.79 -8.15 11.22
N HIS A 87 -13.53 -8.21 10.11
CA HIS A 87 -14.60 -7.24 9.79
C HIS A 87 -15.99 -7.69 10.26
N ARG A 88 -16.12 -8.97 10.67
CA ARG A 88 -17.38 -9.66 10.94
C ARG A 88 -18.38 -9.52 9.79
N SER A 89 -17.87 -9.57 8.55
CA SER A 89 -18.63 -9.35 7.32
C SER A 89 -18.29 -10.40 6.25
N TYR A 90 -19.17 -10.51 5.25
CA TYR A 90 -19.02 -11.42 4.12
C TYR A 90 -18.32 -10.73 2.93
N GLY A 91 -17.83 -11.53 1.98
CA GLY A 91 -17.22 -11.07 0.72
C GLY A 91 -15.73 -11.41 0.57
N HIS A 92 -15.01 -11.66 1.67
CA HIS A 92 -13.64 -12.17 1.63
C HIS A 92 -13.35 -13.03 2.87
N VAL A 93 -12.34 -13.90 2.78
CA VAL A 93 -11.90 -14.71 3.92
C VAL A 93 -10.91 -13.96 4.79
N THR A 94 -10.84 -14.33 6.06
CA THR A 94 -9.91 -13.74 7.05
C THR A 94 -8.45 -13.74 6.57
N GLU A 95 -8.00 -14.82 5.91
CA GLU A 95 -6.62 -14.94 5.39
C GLU A 95 -6.28 -13.91 4.31
N ASP A 96 -7.25 -13.48 3.49
CA ASP A 96 -7.08 -12.50 2.42
C ASP A 96 -7.38 -11.07 2.85
N CYS A 97 -7.78 -10.86 4.11
CA CYS A 97 -8.08 -9.54 4.62
C CYS A 97 -6.81 -8.69 4.71
N VAL A 98 -6.63 -7.76 3.77
CA VAL A 98 -5.49 -6.81 3.76
C VAL A 98 -5.37 -6.04 5.06
N HIS A 99 -6.50 -5.63 5.66
CA HIS A 99 -6.50 -4.94 6.94
C HIS A 99 -5.97 -5.80 8.09
N LEU A 100 -6.27 -7.11 8.07
CA LEU A 100 -5.74 -8.04 9.06
C LEU A 100 -4.24 -8.27 8.83
N LYS A 101 -3.81 -8.41 7.57
CA LYS A 101 -2.39 -8.54 7.23
C LYS A 101 -1.59 -7.34 7.75
N ASP A 102 -2.09 -6.14 7.51
CA ASP A 102 -1.47 -4.90 8.00
C ASP A 102 -1.53 -4.80 9.52
N ALA A 103 -2.63 -5.22 10.16
CA ALA A 103 -2.76 -5.24 11.61
C ALA A 103 -1.74 -6.18 12.28
N ILE A 104 -1.59 -7.39 11.76
CA ILE A 104 -0.61 -8.36 12.26
C ILE A 104 0.82 -7.84 12.06
N GLU A 105 1.11 -7.22 10.92
CA GLU A 105 2.43 -6.62 10.68
C GLU A 105 2.75 -5.50 11.68
N ILE A 106 1.77 -4.65 12.00
CA ILE A 106 1.93 -3.60 13.02
C ILE A 106 2.14 -4.22 14.42
N LEU A 107 1.47 -5.34 14.73
CA LEU A 107 1.67 -6.05 16.00
C LEU A 107 3.10 -6.59 16.12
N ILE A 108 3.60 -7.23 15.05
CA ILE A 108 4.97 -7.75 14.99
C ILE A 108 5.99 -6.62 15.15
N GLN A 109 5.84 -5.54 14.39
CA GLN A 109 6.76 -4.39 14.44
C GLN A 109 6.80 -3.71 15.82
N LYS A 110 5.72 -3.80 16.58
CA LYS A 110 5.62 -3.21 17.93
C LYS A 110 5.92 -4.20 19.05
N GLY A 111 6.17 -5.48 18.75
CA GLY A 111 6.47 -6.52 19.74
C GLY A 111 5.26 -6.99 20.56
N TYR A 112 4.06 -6.98 19.97
CA TYR A 112 2.84 -7.48 20.61
C TYR A 112 2.39 -8.87 20.10
N ALA A 113 3.10 -9.43 19.11
CA ALA A 113 2.77 -10.71 18.44
C ALA A 113 3.72 -11.83 18.86
#